data_AF-A0AAJ5QG52-F1
#
_entry.id   AF-A0AAJ5QG52-F1
#
_cell.length_a   1.000
_cell.length_b   1.000
_cell.length_c   1.000
_cell.angle_alpha   90.00
_cell.angle_beta   90.00
_cell.angle_gamma   90.00
#
_symmetry.space_group_name_H-M   'P 1'
#
loop_
_entity.id
_entity.type
_entity.pdbx_description
1 polymer ?
#
loop_
_entity_poly.entity_id
_entity_poly.type
_entity_poly.pdbx_seq_one_letter_code
_entity_poly.pdbx_strand_id
1 'polypeptide(L)'
;MSEFNGTKGPWIVRDEEIQSVGTEGSMTAMCYGLDNARLISAAPELLEALQEMVAIVKKHTYPQPDKPSSTWGRMEEAEAVIKKALGQEPQGERNG
;
A
#
# COMPACT_ATOMS: atom_id res chain seq x y z
N MET A 1 5.63 12.61 5.41
CA MET A 1 5.31 11.24 4.96
C MET A 1 5.94 10.29 5.95
N SER A 2 5.21 9.26 6.39
CA SER A 2 5.77 8.19 7.23
C SER A 2 6.61 7.25 6.36
N GLU A 3 7.73 6.75 6.89
CA GLU A 3 8.59 5.80 6.17
C GLU A 3 7.85 4.47 5.93
N PHE A 4 7.97 3.93 4.71
CA PHE A 4 7.48 2.59 4.37
C PHE A 4 8.41 1.54 5.00
N ASN A 5 7.91 0.83 6.00
CA ASN A 5 8.63 -0.26 6.67
C ASN A 5 8.50 -1.61 5.93
N GLY A 6 7.92 -1.60 4.73
CA GLY A 6 7.88 -2.78 3.88
C GLY A 6 9.21 -3.00 3.17
N THR A 7 9.24 -4.06 2.37
CA THR A 7 10.46 -4.52 1.72
C THR A 7 10.88 -3.53 0.62
N LYS A 8 11.99 -2.81 0.84
CA LYS A 8 12.50 -1.77 -0.08
C LYS A 8 12.85 -2.42 -1.42
N GLY A 9 12.26 -1.91 -2.51
CA GLY A 9 12.53 -2.36 -3.89
C GLY A 9 13.97 -2.05 -4.32
N PRO A 10 14.38 -2.51 -5.52
CA PRO A 10 13.53 -2.96 -6.64
C PRO A 10 13.09 -4.41 -6.55
N TRP A 11 11.86 -4.69 -7.00
CA TRP A 11 11.31 -6.03 -7.18
C TRP A 11 11.26 -6.38 -8.66
N ILE A 12 11.66 -7.60 -9.03
CA ILE A 12 11.50 -8.11 -10.40
C ILE A 12 10.66 -9.38 -10.40
N VAL A 13 9.83 -9.54 -11.43
CA VAL A 13 9.03 -10.75 -11.65
C VAL A 13 9.76 -11.67 -12.61
N ARG A 14 9.98 -12.93 -12.21
CA ARG A 14 10.55 -14.00 -13.04
C ARG A 14 9.77 -15.28 -12.79
N ASP A 15 9.20 -15.89 -13.83
CA ASP A 15 8.52 -17.19 -13.75
C ASP A 15 7.53 -17.31 -12.58
N GLU A 16 6.68 -16.28 -12.39
CA GLU A 16 5.69 -16.16 -11.31
C GLU A 16 6.26 -15.91 -9.89
N GLU A 17 7.57 -15.78 -9.77
CA GLU A 17 8.26 -15.41 -8.54
C GLU A 17 8.57 -13.90 -8.50
N ILE A 18 8.58 -13.34 -7.30
CA ILE A 18 9.01 -11.97 -7.02
C ILE A 18 10.37 -12.03 -6.32
N GLN A 19 11.38 -11.38 -6.91
CA GLN A 19 12.75 -11.39 -6.40
C GLN A 19 13.20 -9.97 -6.03
N SER A 20 13.85 -9.82 -4.87
CA SER A 20 14.53 -8.57 -4.50
C SER A 20 15.80 -8.39 -5.34
N VAL A 21 16.03 -7.18 -5.84
CA VAL A 21 17.28 -6.82 -6.52
C VAL A 21 18.22 -6.19 -5.50
N GLY A 22 19.35 -6.85 -5.21
CA GLY A 22 20.51 -6.18 -4.60
C GLY A 22 20.76 -6.35 -3.10
N THR A 23 20.29 -7.42 -2.44
CA THR A 23 20.76 -7.78 -1.09
C THR A 23 21.36 -9.19 -1.09
N GLU A 24 22.47 -9.37 -0.38
CA GLU A 24 23.07 -10.69 -0.16
C GLU A 24 22.05 -11.59 0.56
N GLY A 25 21.53 -12.57 -0.17
CA GLY A 25 20.40 -13.41 0.23
C GLY A 25 19.16 -13.12 -0.63
N SER A 26 18.86 -14.01 -1.58
CA SER A 26 17.65 -13.85 -2.41
C SER A 26 16.42 -14.04 -1.54
N MET A 27 15.71 -12.95 -1.24
CA MET A 27 14.34 -13.05 -0.76
C MET A 27 13.44 -13.29 -1.97
N THR A 28 12.98 -14.53 -2.11
CA THR A 28 11.99 -14.92 -3.11
C THR A 28 10.63 -14.97 -2.44
N ALA A 29 9.69 -14.15 -2.89
CA ALA A 29 8.28 -14.28 -2.53
C ALA A 29 7.56 -15.00 -3.67
N MET A 30 6.92 -16.12 -3.35
CA MET A 30 6.06 -16.83 -4.30
C MET A 30 4.67 -16.21 -4.26
N CYS A 31 4.14 -15.93 -5.43
CA CYS A 31 2.82 -15.36 -5.62
C CYS A 31 2.06 -16.23 -6.61
N TYR A 32 0.80 -16.54 -6.33
CA TYR A 32 -0.03 -17.24 -7.29
C TYR A 32 -0.57 -16.26 -8.33
N GLY A 33 -0.15 -16.45 -9.59
CA GLY A 33 -0.61 -15.71 -10.76
C GLY A 33 0.24 -14.49 -11.10
N LEU A 34 0.53 -14.34 -12.40
CA LEU A 34 1.42 -13.29 -12.91
C LEU A 34 0.92 -11.86 -12.62
N ASP A 35 -0.38 -11.63 -12.59
CA ASP A 35 -0.96 -10.30 -12.32
C ASP A 35 -0.74 -9.86 -10.87
N ASN A 36 -0.85 -10.80 -9.92
CA ASN A 36 -0.52 -10.55 -8.53
C ASN A 36 0.98 -10.26 -8.37
N ALA A 37 1.84 -10.95 -9.11
CA ALA A 37 3.29 -10.74 -9.05
C ALA A 37 3.67 -9.35 -9.55
N ARG A 38 3.07 -8.93 -10.67
CA ARG A 38 3.20 -7.58 -11.21
C ARG A 38 2.71 -6.52 -10.22
N LEU A 39 1.54 -6.73 -9.60
CA LEU A 39 0.99 -5.80 -8.63
C LEU A 39 1.91 -5.63 -7.40
N ILE A 40 2.40 -6.73 -6.83
CA ILE A 40 3.32 -6.68 -5.69
C ILE A 40 4.64 -6.00 -6.08
N SER A 41 5.14 -6.25 -7.29
CA SER A 41 6.39 -5.63 -7.75
C SER A 41 6.30 -4.10 -7.85
N ALA A 42 5.12 -3.57 -8.17
CA ALA A 42 4.85 -2.14 -8.26
C ALA A 42 4.30 -1.55 -6.95
N ALA A 43 4.18 -2.34 -5.88
CA ALA A 43 3.53 -1.92 -4.65
C ALA A 43 4.17 -0.70 -3.97
N PRO A 44 5.51 -0.54 -3.93
CA PRO A 44 6.13 0.66 -3.36
C PRO A 44 5.72 1.94 -4.10
N GLU A 45 5.87 1.97 -5.42
CA GLU A 45 5.53 3.13 -6.26
C GLU A 45 4.02 3.39 -6.27
N LEU A 46 3.20 2.33 -6.28
CA LEU A 46 1.75 2.43 -6.17
C LEU A 46 1.34 3.04 -4.82
N LEU A 47 1.99 2.67 -3.73
CA LEU A 47 1.70 3.23 -2.40
C LEU A 47 2.00 4.73 -2.35
N GLU A 48 3.16 5.16 -2.88
CA GLU A 48 3.52 6.58 -2.97
C GLU A 48 2.49 7.37 -3.79
N ALA A 49 2.14 6.87 -4.99
CA ALA A 49 1.14 7.51 -5.85
C ALA A 49 -0.25 7.61 -5.18
N LEU A 50 -0.67 6.57 -4.45
CA LEU A 50 -1.93 6.57 -3.72
C LEU A 50 -1.92 7.58 -2.55
N GLN A 51 -0.82 7.66 -1.80
CA GLN A 51 -0.66 8.66 -0.73
C GLN A 51 -0.75 10.08 -1.26
N GLU A 52 -0.07 10.39 -2.37
CA GLU A 52 -0.12 11.69 -3.02
C GLU A 52 -1.53 12.02 -3.52
N MET A 53 -2.19 11.08 -4.20
CA MET A 53 -3.55 11.25 -4.70
C MET A 53 -4.52 11.56 -3.56
N VAL A 54 -4.50 10.78 -2.47
CA VAL A 54 -5.38 11.00 -1.31
C VAL A 54 -5.13 12.38 -0.69
N ALA A 55 -3.86 12.78 -0.53
CA ALA A 55 -3.51 14.08 0.02
C ALA A 55 -4.03 15.25 -0.86
N ILE A 56 -3.86 15.16 -2.17
CA ILE A 56 -4.34 16.17 -3.13
C ILE A 56 -5.87 16.24 -3.10
N VAL A 57 -6.55 15.11 -3.24
CA VAL A 57 -8.02 15.10 -3.34
C VAL A 57 -8.65 15.58 -2.03
N LYS A 58 -8.17 15.15 -0.85
CA LYS A 58 -8.68 15.64 0.43
C LYS A 58 -8.47 17.15 0.62
N LYS A 59 -7.32 17.68 0.19
CA LYS A 59 -7.04 19.13 0.25
C LYS A 59 -8.03 19.96 -0.56
N HIS A 60 -8.58 19.40 -1.64
CA HIS A 60 -9.48 20.08 -2.57
C HIS A 60 -10.95 19.65 -2.45
N THR A 61 -11.29 18.78 -1.50
CA THR A 61 -12.64 18.27 -1.28
C THR A 61 -13.16 18.73 0.08
N TYR A 62 -14.37 19.30 0.12
CA TYR A 62 -15.00 19.64 1.39
C TYR A 62 -15.34 18.37 2.20
N PRO A 63 -15.08 18.35 3.52
CA PRO A 63 -15.48 17.25 4.38
C PRO A 63 -16.99 16.99 4.35
N GLN A 64 -17.38 15.73 4.18
CA GLN A 64 -18.77 15.26 4.17
C GLN A 64 -18.91 13.97 4.99
N PRO A 65 -18.76 14.05 6.33
CA PRO A 65 -18.72 12.87 7.20
C PRO A 65 -20.03 12.09 7.24
N ASP A 66 -21.15 12.72 6.89
CA ASP A 66 -22.48 12.13 6.81
C ASP A 66 -22.74 11.37 5.50
N LYS A 67 -21.82 11.43 4.53
CA LYS A 67 -21.97 10.84 3.20
C LYS A 67 -20.80 9.93 2.85
N PRO A 68 -20.82 8.66 3.27
CA PRO A 68 -19.72 7.72 3.04
C PRO A 68 -19.44 7.46 1.56
N SER A 69 -20.43 7.61 0.68
CA SER A 69 -20.25 7.48 -0.77
C SER A 69 -19.72 8.73 -1.47
N SER A 70 -19.49 9.84 -0.74
CA SER A 70 -18.92 11.07 -1.28
C SER A 70 -17.43 10.92 -1.62
N THR A 71 -16.88 11.85 -2.40
CA THR A 71 -15.43 11.92 -2.65
C THR A 71 -14.64 11.93 -1.34
N TRP A 72 -15.09 12.68 -0.32
CA TRP A 72 -14.45 12.70 0.99
C TRP A 72 -14.48 11.32 1.66
N GLY A 73 -15.66 10.68 1.71
CA GLY A 73 -15.83 9.35 2.30
C GLY A 73 -14.95 8.28 1.64
N ARG A 74 -14.81 8.33 0.31
CA ARG A 74 -13.91 7.43 -0.44
C ARG A 74 -12.43 7.71 -0.16
N MET A 75 -12.04 8.95 0.08
CA MET A 75 -10.66 9.27 0.45
C MET A 75 -10.34 8.84 1.89
N GLU A 76 -11.31 8.91 2.81
CA GLU A 76 -11.16 8.34 4.16
C GLU A 76 -10.97 6.82 4.11
N GLU A 77 -11.76 6.12 3.29
CA GLU A 77 -11.62 4.68 3.06
C GLU A 77 -10.22 4.33 2.49
N ALA A 78 -9.76 5.07 1.47
CA ALA A 78 -8.43 4.88 0.90
C ALA A 78 -7.32 5.16 1.93
N GLU A 79 -7.44 6.21 2.73
CA GLU A 79 -6.48 6.54 3.79
C GLU A 79 -6.40 5.43 4.85
N ALA A 80 -7.53 4.79 5.20
CA ALA A 80 -7.55 3.65 6.12
C ALA A 80 -6.78 2.45 5.55
N VAL A 81 -6.99 2.11 4.27
CA VAL A 81 -6.26 1.02 3.60
C VAL A 81 -4.76 1.32 3.51
N ILE A 82 -4.39 2.58 3.23
CA ILE A 82 -2.98 3.04 3.24
C ILE A 82 -2.36 2.89 4.63
N LYS A 83 -3.07 3.30 5.70
CA LYS A 83 -2.59 3.12 7.08
C LYS A 83 -2.34 1.65 7.40
N LYS A 84 -3.24 0.76 6.97
CA LYS A 84 -3.05 -0.69 7.07
C LYS A 84 -1.81 -1.18 6.35
N ALA A 85 -1.61 -0.75 5.10
CA ALA A 85 -0.44 -1.12 4.31
C ALA A 85 0.89 -0.66 4.95
N LEU A 86 0.86 0.46 5.68
CA LEU A 86 2.00 0.99 6.43
C LEU A 86 2.17 0.39 7.83
N GLY A 87 1.28 -0.51 8.25
CA GLY A 87 1.29 -1.07 9.61
C GLY A 87 0.91 -0.07 10.70
N GLN A 88 0.15 0.97 10.35
CA GLN A 88 -0.28 2.06 11.25
C GLN A 88 -1.67 1.87 11.84
N GLU A 89 -2.27 0.69 11.68
CA GLU A 89 -3.51 0.37 12.39
C GLU A 89 -3.25 0.35 13.91
N PRO A 90 -4.16 0.91 14.74
CA PRO A 90 -4.09 0.66 16.17
C PRO A 90 -4.18 -0.86 16.38
N GLN A 91 -3.15 -1.44 16.98
CA GLN A 91 -3.20 -2.83 17.43
C GLN A 91 -4.40 -2.95 18.38
N GLY A 92 -5.51 -3.49 17.87
CA GLY A 92 -6.56 -4.00 18.73
C GLY A 92 -5.90 -5.00 19.68
N GLU A 93 -6.07 -4.76 20.98
CA GLU A 93 -5.52 -5.59 22.06
C GLU A 93 -5.64 -7.06 21.68
N ARG A 94 -4.50 -7.69 21.37
CA ARG A 94 -4.39 -9.15 21.37
C ARG A 94 -4.51 -9.56 22.84
N ASN A 95 -5.74 -9.72 23.29
CA ASN A 95 -6.03 -10.42 24.54
C ASN A 95 -5.46 -11.83 24.39
N GLY A 96 -4.42 -12.12 25.20
CA GLY A 96 -3.80 -13.43 25.33
C GLY A 96 -4.66 -14.41 26.13
#